data_AF-A0A5C7SMF7-F1
#
_entry.id   AF-A0A5C7SMF7-F1
#
_cell.length_a   1.000
_cell.length_b   1.000
_cell.length_c   1.000
_cell.angle_alpha   90.00
_cell.angle_beta   90.00
_cell.angle_gamma   90.00
#
_symmetry.space_group_name_H-M   'P 1'
#
loop_
_entity.id
_entity.type
_entity.pdbx_description
1 polymer ?
#
loop_
_entity_poly.entity_id
_entity_poly.type
_entity_poly.pdbx_seq_one_letter_code
_entity_poly.pdbx_strand_id
1 'polypeptide(L)'
;MKDLHNSIHAVPLIVPVAARTDNTAIVSSIIDRKGYQSLELVLVTGTNTDTNATFTVLVEDGNNSGLSDNAAVADAELVGTELLAGFQFDDDNECRKIGYVGNKRYVRVTVTPAGNDSGNIFLAGVAILGNPDLAPTPNPPA
;
A
#
# COMPACT_ATOMS: atom_id res chain seq x y z
N MET A 1 -26.88 -6.69 9.44
CA MET A 1 -25.68 -6.55 10.30
C MET A 1 -24.55 -6.07 9.42
N LYS A 2 -23.88 -4.95 9.74
CA LYS A 2 -22.71 -4.47 8.99
C LYS A 2 -21.46 -5.02 9.67
N ASP A 3 -21.00 -6.18 9.23
CA ASP A 3 -19.81 -6.83 9.80
C ASP A 3 -18.62 -6.70 8.86
N LEU A 4 -17.51 -6.17 9.38
CA LEU A 4 -16.27 -6.05 8.64
C LEU A 4 -15.48 -7.37 8.64
N HIS A 5 -15.55 -8.14 9.73
CA HIS A 5 -14.72 -9.33 9.94
C HIS A 5 -14.86 -10.34 8.79
N ASN A 6 -16.11 -10.66 8.42
CA ASN A 6 -16.41 -11.62 7.36
C ASN A 6 -16.37 -11.00 5.94
N SER A 7 -16.11 -9.70 5.83
CA SER A 7 -16.21 -8.93 4.57
C SER A 7 -14.88 -8.43 4.04
N ILE A 8 -13.79 -8.57 4.82
CA ILE A 8 -12.45 -8.16 4.40
C ILE A 8 -11.44 -9.30 4.52
N HIS A 9 -10.41 -9.24 3.69
CA HIS A 9 -9.24 -10.09 3.75
C HIS A 9 -8.00 -9.22 3.75
N ALA A 10 -7.29 -9.22 4.87
CA ALA A 10 -6.08 -8.42 5.05
C ALA A 10 -4.85 -9.26 4.71
N VAL A 11 -3.98 -8.74 3.85
CA VAL A 11 -2.71 -9.38 3.49
C VAL A 11 -1.56 -8.38 3.63
N PRO A 12 -0.33 -8.83 3.94
CA PRO A 12 0.81 -7.93 4.04
C PRO A 12 1.10 -7.22 2.72
N LEU A 13 1.16 -5.88 2.74
CA LEU A 13 1.59 -5.06 1.61
C LEU A 13 3.08 -4.75 1.75
N ILE A 14 3.47 -4.09 2.84
CA ILE A 14 4.87 -3.85 3.22
C ILE A 14 5.03 -4.42 4.63
N VAL A 15 5.81 -5.48 4.76
CA VAL A 15 6.07 -6.07 6.07
C VAL A 15 6.93 -5.14 6.92
N PRO A 16 6.66 -5.02 8.24
CA PRO A 16 7.53 -4.26 9.12
C PRO A 16 8.96 -4.77 9.09
N VAL A 17 9.92 -3.85 9.02
CA VAL A 17 11.36 -4.13 9.03
C VAL A 17 12.08 -3.16 9.97
N ALA A 18 13.36 -3.41 10.24
CA ALA A 18 14.21 -2.43 10.90
C ALA A 18 14.25 -1.10 10.11
N ALA A 19 14.56 -0.01 10.81
CA ALA A 19 14.65 1.31 10.19
C ALA A 19 15.57 1.29 8.96
N ARG A 20 15.11 1.92 7.88
CA ARG A 20 15.96 2.25 6.74
C ARG A 20 16.53 3.65 6.95
N THR A 21 17.71 3.90 6.38
CA THR A 21 18.42 5.18 6.53
C THR A 21 18.91 5.72 5.18
N ASP A 22 18.24 5.33 4.10
CA ASP A 22 18.57 5.73 2.73
C ASP A 22 17.30 6.15 1.96
N ASN A 23 17.48 6.45 0.67
CA ASN A 23 16.42 6.82 -0.27
C ASN A 23 16.02 5.65 -1.19
N THR A 24 16.34 4.40 -0.81
CA THR A 24 16.03 3.23 -1.63
C THR A 24 14.53 3.00 -1.66
N ALA A 25 13.98 2.90 -2.88
CA ALA A 25 12.56 2.63 -3.06
C ALA A 25 12.10 1.37 -2.31
N ILE A 26 10.98 1.49 -1.62
CA ILE A 26 10.32 0.42 -0.88
C ILE A 26 9.20 -0.10 -1.76
N VAL A 27 9.47 -1.21 -2.44
CA VAL A 27 8.48 -1.89 -3.30
C VAL A 27 7.72 -2.92 -2.46
N SER A 28 6.40 -2.86 -2.50
CA SER A 28 5.52 -3.76 -1.76
C SER A 28 5.49 -5.18 -2.34
N SER A 29 4.83 -6.09 -1.63
CA SER A 29 4.33 -7.34 -2.23
C SER A 29 3.35 -7.04 -3.38
N ILE A 30 3.19 -8.01 -4.28
CA ILE A 30 2.20 -7.97 -5.34
C ILE A 30 0.88 -8.52 -4.79
N ILE A 31 -0.18 -7.73 -4.87
CA ILE A 31 -1.51 -8.10 -4.40
C ILE A 31 -2.33 -8.69 -5.55
N ASP A 32 -2.75 -9.94 -5.40
CA ASP A 32 -3.71 -10.58 -6.30
C ASP A 32 -5.14 -10.28 -5.83
N ARG A 33 -5.93 -9.59 -6.66
CA ARG A 33 -7.30 -9.20 -6.34
C ARG A 33 -8.34 -10.29 -6.60
N LYS A 34 -7.94 -11.48 -7.08
CA LYS A 34 -8.88 -12.53 -7.47
C LYS A 34 -9.85 -12.87 -6.34
N GLY A 35 -11.15 -12.84 -6.64
CA GLY A 35 -12.22 -13.17 -5.70
C GLY A 35 -12.68 -11.99 -4.84
N TYR A 36 -12.15 -10.78 -5.08
CA TYR A 36 -12.48 -9.56 -4.36
C TYR A 36 -12.69 -8.39 -5.34
N GLN A 37 -13.68 -7.55 -5.08
CA GLN A 37 -14.06 -6.46 -5.98
C GLN A 37 -13.61 -5.08 -5.50
N SER A 38 -13.00 -4.99 -4.32
CA SER A 38 -12.38 -3.77 -3.80
C SER A 38 -11.00 -4.04 -3.22
N LEU A 39 -10.12 -3.05 -3.34
CA LEU A 39 -8.78 -3.06 -2.77
C LEU A 39 -8.50 -1.69 -2.14
N GLU A 40 -8.17 -1.70 -0.86
CA GLU A 40 -7.63 -0.54 -0.15
C GLU A 40 -6.19 -0.85 0.27
N LEU A 41 -5.26 0.02 -0.07
CA LEU A 41 -3.86 -0.06 0.30
C LEU A 41 -3.64 0.88 1.47
N VAL A 42 -3.35 0.33 2.65
CA VAL A 42 -3.15 1.10 3.88
C VAL A 42 -1.67 1.10 4.22
N LEU A 43 -1.13 2.29 4.48
CA LEU A 43 0.26 2.52 4.86
C LEU A 43 0.29 3.11 6.27
N VAL A 44 1.32 2.76 7.02
CA VAL A 44 1.62 3.36 8.33
C VAL A 44 3.11 3.66 8.39
N THR A 45 3.43 4.87 8.83
CA THR A 45 4.80 5.28 9.13
C THR A 45 5.04 5.29 10.63
N GLY A 46 6.29 5.11 11.04
CA GLY A 46 6.73 5.40 12.41
C GLY A 46 7.22 6.84 12.53
N THR A 47 8.07 7.08 13.53
CA THR A 47 8.74 8.37 13.71
C THR A 47 9.90 8.50 12.73
N ASN A 48 9.85 9.51 11.88
CA ASN A 48 10.95 9.95 11.05
C ASN A 48 11.92 10.79 11.89
N THR A 49 13.22 10.66 11.63
CA THR A 49 14.25 11.42 12.37
C THR A 49 15.06 12.35 11.47
N ASP A 50 14.65 12.44 10.20
CA ASP A 50 15.15 13.40 9.23
C ASP A 50 14.21 14.62 9.16
N THR A 51 14.75 15.80 8.80
CA THR A 51 14.00 17.07 8.80
C THR A 51 13.49 17.54 7.44
N ASN A 52 13.82 16.82 6.37
CA ASN A 52 13.50 17.18 4.98
C ASN A 52 13.07 15.99 4.12
N ALA A 53 13.00 14.79 4.71
CA ALA A 53 12.51 13.60 4.05
C ALA A 53 11.05 13.74 3.54
N THR A 54 10.82 13.23 2.34
CA THR A 54 9.50 13.11 1.70
C THR A 54 9.35 11.70 1.14
N PHE A 55 8.10 11.21 1.06
CA PHE A 55 7.80 9.84 0.65
C PHE A 55 6.75 9.87 -0.46
N THR A 56 7.19 9.65 -1.70
CA THR A 56 6.29 9.59 -2.85
C THR A 56 5.75 8.18 -3.00
N VAL A 57 4.42 8.05 -2.99
CA VAL A 57 3.73 6.80 -3.29
C VAL A 57 3.45 6.71 -4.78
N LEU A 58 3.62 5.52 -5.35
CA LEU A 58 3.20 5.15 -6.69
C LEU A 58 2.44 3.82 -6.62
N VAL A 59 1.22 3.78 -7.14
CA VAL A 59 0.42 2.56 -7.33
C VAL A 59 0.61 2.08 -8.75
N GLU A 60 0.94 0.80 -8.88
CA GLU A 60 1.19 0.17 -10.16
C GLU A 60 0.31 -1.07 -10.31
N ASP A 61 -0.19 -1.30 -11.52
CA ASP A 61 -1.02 -2.46 -11.83
C ASP A 61 -0.56 -3.23 -13.07
N GLY A 62 -1.02 -4.47 -13.19
CA GLY A 62 -0.69 -5.34 -14.30
C GLY A 62 -1.53 -6.61 -14.35
N ASN A 63 -1.38 -7.34 -15.45
CA ASN A 63 -2.06 -8.62 -15.69
C ASN A 63 -1.12 -9.80 -15.45
N ASN A 64 0.21 -9.60 -15.45
CA ASN A 64 1.17 -10.63 -15.11
C ASN A 64 1.31 -10.76 -13.58
N SER A 65 1.33 -11.99 -13.06
CA SER A 65 1.48 -12.26 -11.63
C SER A 65 2.81 -11.79 -11.05
N GLY A 66 3.85 -11.67 -11.89
CA GLY A 66 5.13 -11.08 -11.51
C GLY A 66 5.21 -9.57 -11.73
N LEU A 67 4.14 -8.92 -12.19
CA LEU A 67 4.10 -7.51 -12.58
C LEU A 67 5.25 -7.10 -13.54
N SER A 68 5.66 -8.00 -14.43
CA SER A 68 6.61 -7.68 -15.51
C SER A 68 6.02 -6.70 -16.53
N ASP A 69 4.70 -6.54 -16.54
CA ASP A 69 3.90 -5.65 -17.37
C ASP A 69 3.33 -4.46 -16.56
N ASN A 70 3.95 -4.15 -15.41
CA ASN A 70 3.48 -3.05 -14.57
C ASN A 70 3.38 -1.73 -15.36
N ALA A 71 2.39 -0.93 -14.98
CA ALA A 71 2.27 0.46 -15.37
C ALA A 71 1.74 1.25 -14.17
N ALA A 72 2.02 2.56 -14.14
CA ALA A 72 1.36 3.46 -13.20
C ALA A 72 -0.16 3.39 -13.42
N VAL A 73 -0.92 3.27 -12.32
CA VAL A 73 -2.37 3.26 -12.37
C VAL A 73 -2.86 4.63 -12.81
N ALA A 74 -3.86 4.67 -13.69
CA ALA A 74 -4.48 5.93 -14.08
C ALA A 74 -5.25 6.54 -12.90
N ASP A 75 -5.19 7.86 -12.72
CA ASP A 75 -5.87 8.56 -11.61
C ASP A 75 -7.37 8.22 -11.51
N ALA A 76 -8.04 7.99 -12.63
CA ALA A 76 -9.46 7.61 -12.68
C ALA A 76 -9.76 6.23 -12.09
N GLU A 77 -8.74 5.39 -11.93
CA GLU A 77 -8.81 4.05 -11.33
C GLU A 77 -8.37 4.05 -9.86
N LEU A 78 -8.06 5.23 -9.30
CA LEU A 78 -7.71 5.42 -7.89
C LEU A 78 -8.84 6.10 -7.11
N VAL A 79 -8.95 5.75 -5.84
CA VAL A 79 -9.81 6.44 -4.87
C VAL A 79 -8.90 7.13 -3.86
N GLY A 80 -8.88 8.46 -3.90
CA GLY A 80 -7.84 9.26 -3.26
C GLY A 80 -6.75 9.63 -4.26
N THR A 81 -5.64 10.18 -3.78
CA THR A 81 -4.49 10.53 -4.63
C THR A 81 -3.21 9.98 -4.01
N GLU A 82 -2.22 9.69 -4.85
CA GLU A 82 -0.92 9.22 -4.40
C GLU A 82 -0.19 10.26 -3.53
N LEU A 83 -0.42 11.55 -3.81
CA LEU A 83 0.07 12.64 -2.97
C LEU A 83 -0.47 12.55 -1.54
N LEU A 84 -1.78 12.28 -1.37
CA LEU A 84 -2.39 12.11 -0.05
C LEU A 84 -2.03 10.77 0.59
N ALA A 85 -1.52 9.80 -0.17
CA ALA A 85 -1.01 8.54 0.35
C ALA A 85 0.44 8.66 0.84
N GLY A 86 1.16 9.68 0.39
CA GLY A 86 2.53 9.98 0.78
C GLY A 86 2.67 10.56 2.19
N PHE A 87 3.93 10.76 2.56
CA PHE A 87 4.33 11.31 3.85
C PHE A 87 5.38 12.40 3.70
N GLN A 88 5.49 13.27 4.69
CA GLN A 88 6.56 14.25 4.86
C GLN A 88 7.28 14.03 6.21
N PHE A 89 8.34 14.81 6.45
CA PHE A 89 9.17 14.69 7.65
C PHE A 89 8.42 14.94 8.96
N ASP A 90 7.28 15.63 8.90
CA ASP A 90 6.41 15.95 10.03
C ASP A 90 5.20 15.01 10.18
N ASP A 91 5.03 14.05 9.27
CA ASP A 91 3.96 13.04 9.33
C ASP A 91 4.33 11.84 10.21
N ASP A 92 4.69 12.09 11.46
CA ASP A 92 5.14 11.04 12.39
C ASP A 92 3.99 10.18 12.92
N ASN A 93 4.18 8.86 12.87
CA ASN A 93 3.24 7.87 13.44
C ASN A 93 1.84 7.93 12.82
N GLU A 94 1.76 8.28 11.54
CA GLU A 94 0.50 8.46 10.82
C GLU A 94 0.14 7.27 9.92
N CYS A 95 -1.17 7.13 9.67
CA CYS A 95 -1.70 6.21 8.68
C CYS A 95 -2.15 6.98 7.44
N ARG A 96 -1.88 6.39 6.27
CA ARG A 96 -2.36 6.86 4.97
C ARG A 96 -3.01 5.71 4.22
N LYS A 97 -3.84 6.03 3.23
CA LYS A 97 -4.52 5.01 2.44
C LYS A 97 -4.83 5.48 1.03
N ILE A 98 -4.89 4.53 0.11
CA ILE A 98 -5.31 4.75 -1.27
C ILE A 98 -6.10 3.55 -1.77
N GLY A 99 -7.26 3.80 -2.36
CA GLY A 99 -8.11 2.76 -2.91
C GLY A 99 -7.83 2.54 -4.40
N TYR A 100 -8.09 1.33 -4.87
CA TYR A 100 -7.97 0.96 -6.27
C TYR A 100 -9.26 0.35 -6.80
N VAL A 101 -9.77 0.93 -7.89
CA VAL A 101 -11.01 0.54 -8.57
C VAL A 101 -10.80 0.17 -10.05
N GLY A 102 -9.55 0.06 -10.50
CA GLY A 102 -9.22 -0.39 -11.85
C GLY A 102 -9.51 -1.87 -12.09
N ASN A 103 -9.33 -2.29 -13.35
CA ASN A 103 -9.74 -3.63 -13.81
C ASN A 103 -8.62 -4.69 -13.77
N LYS A 104 -7.35 -4.29 -13.62
CA LYS A 104 -6.25 -5.24 -13.63
C LYS A 104 -6.16 -6.07 -12.35
N ARG A 105 -5.65 -7.28 -12.50
CA ARG A 105 -5.67 -8.29 -11.43
C ARG A 105 -4.63 -8.05 -10.34
N TYR A 106 -3.43 -7.62 -10.72
CA TYR A 106 -2.30 -7.50 -9.80
C TYR A 106 -1.98 -6.03 -9.57
N VAL A 107 -1.75 -5.67 -8.31
CA VAL A 107 -1.46 -4.29 -7.88
C VAL A 107 -0.32 -4.30 -6.89
N ARG A 108 0.54 -3.28 -6.91
CA ARG A 108 1.55 -3.03 -5.88
C ARG A 108 1.67 -1.55 -5.59
N VAL A 109 2.39 -1.23 -4.51
CA VAL A 109 2.79 0.13 -4.15
C VAL A 109 4.31 0.21 -4.14
N THR A 110 4.85 1.27 -4.71
CA THR A 110 6.24 1.67 -4.56
C THR A 110 6.29 2.98 -3.78
N VAL A 111 6.96 3.00 -2.63
CA VAL A 111 7.20 4.21 -1.84
C VAL A 111 8.64 4.63 -2.00
N THR A 112 8.89 5.84 -2.50
CA THR A 112 10.24 6.36 -2.74
C THR A 112 10.54 7.50 -1.78
N PRO A 113 11.38 7.27 -0.75
CA PRO A 113 11.89 8.35 0.07
C PRO A 113 12.84 9.25 -0.73
N ALA A 114 12.84 10.54 -0.44
CA ALA A 114 13.79 11.51 -0.96
C ALA A 114 14.17 12.50 0.14
N GLY A 115 15.42 12.97 0.15
CA GLY A 115 15.90 13.91 1.15
C GLY A 115 16.12 13.28 2.53
N ASN A 116 16.19 11.94 2.64
CA ASN A 116 16.60 11.29 3.88
C ASN A 116 18.14 11.25 3.99
N ASP A 117 18.69 12.08 4.87
CA ASP A 117 20.12 12.30 5.10
C ASP A 117 20.64 11.43 6.27
N SER A 118 20.20 10.17 6.33
CA SER A 118 20.49 9.14 7.37
C SER A 118 19.51 9.08 8.56
N GLY A 119 18.34 9.70 8.47
CA GLY A 119 17.26 9.49 9.44
C GLY A 119 16.64 8.09 9.33
N ASN A 120 16.14 7.60 10.46
CA ASN A 120 15.36 6.38 10.55
C ASN A 120 14.00 6.54 9.87
N ILE A 121 13.74 5.68 8.90
CA ILE A 121 12.45 5.51 8.23
C ILE A 121 11.85 4.18 8.67
N PHE A 122 10.64 4.24 9.23
CA PHE A 122 9.82 3.06 9.52
C PHE A 122 8.58 3.10 8.65
N LEU A 123 8.39 2.10 7.79
CA LEU A 123 7.21 2.01 6.93
C LEU A 123 6.69 0.59 6.92
N ALA A 124 5.38 0.44 7.07
CA ALA A 124 4.67 -0.81 6.90
C ALA A 124 3.34 -0.57 6.18
N GLY A 125 2.70 -1.64 5.71
CA GLY A 125 1.42 -1.52 5.05
C GLY A 125 0.67 -2.84 4.99
N VAL A 126 -0.65 -2.71 4.86
CA VAL A 126 -1.60 -3.82 4.72
C VAL A 126 -2.48 -3.54 3.53
N ALA A 127 -2.64 -4.53 2.66
CA ALA A 127 -3.66 -4.50 1.62
C ALA A 127 -4.93 -5.14 2.17
N ILE A 128 -6.04 -4.41 2.07
CA ILE A 128 -7.35 -4.87 2.51
C ILE A 128 -8.16 -5.14 1.25
N LEU A 129 -8.42 -6.42 0.98
CA LEU A 129 -9.34 -6.84 -0.07
C LEU A 129 -10.74 -6.93 0.49
N GLY A 130 -11.72 -6.34 -0.20
CA GLY A 130 -13.11 -6.31 0.22
C GLY A 130 -14.05 -6.78 -0.88
N ASN A 131 -15.34 -6.81 -0.57
CA ASN A 131 -16.39 -7.29 -1.48
C ASN A 131 -16.05 -8.68 -2.05
N PRO A 132 -15.90 -9.70 -1.19
CA PRO A 132 -15.54 -11.04 -1.64
C PRO A 132 -16.68 -11.66 -2.45
N ASP A 133 -16.34 -12.42 -3.49
CA ASP A 133 -17.31 -13.21 -4.24
C ASP A 133 -17.91 -14.33 -3.37
N LEU A 134 -17.18 -14.78 -2.34
CA LEU A 134 -17.59 -15.78 -1.36
C LEU A 134 -17.33 -15.27 0.07
N ALA A 135 -18.39 -15.15 0.86
CA ALA A 135 -18.32 -14.81 2.29
C ALA A 135 -18.71 -16.01 3.17
N PRO A 136 -18.18 -16.14 4.41
CA PRO A 136 -17.21 -15.24 5.03
C PRO A 136 -15.80 -15.40 4.46
N THR A 137 -14.99 -14.35 4.56
CA THR A 137 -13.55 -14.43 4.24
C THR A 137 -12.82 -15.36 5.23
N PRO A 138 -11.73 -16.02 4.81
CA PRO A 138 -10.96 -16.90 5.70
C PRO A 138 -10.34 -16.16 6.90
N ASN A 139 -10.34 -16.83 8.06
CA ASN A 139 -9.65 -16.41 9.28
C ASN A 139 -8.92 -17.63 9.91
N PRO A 140 -7.57 -17.64 10.00
CA PRO A 140 -6.66 -16.55 9.65
C PRO A 140 -6.66 -16.25 8.13
N PRO A 141 -6.36 -15.01 7.72
CA PRO A 141 -6.05 -14.69 6.34
C PRO A 141 -4.85 -15.52 5.84
N ALA A 142 -4.85 -15.85 4.55
CA ALA A 142 -3.85 -16.71 3.93
C ALA A 142 -2.56 -15.94 3.60
#